data_AF-A0A538IUJ0-F1
#
_entry.id   AF-A0A538IUJ0-F1
#
_cell.length_a   1.000
_cell.length_b   1.000
_cell.length_c   1.000
_cell.angle_alpha   90.00
_cell.angle_beta   90.00
_cell.angle_gamma   90.00
#
_symmetry.space_group_name_H-M   'P 1'
#
loop_
_entity.id
_entity.type
_entity.pdbx_description
1 polymer ?
#
loop_
_entity_poly.entity_id
_entity_poly.type
_entity_poly.pdbx_seq_one_letter_code
_entity_poly.pdbx_strand_id
1 'polypeptide(L)'
;AIAVISLNFGIGFWPIWLALFVLAMPPMFTNTVTGIHGVRPDVIESARGMGMRPRKILLEVELPLAASLIIAGVRTSAVQVIATAPLGALIAWGGLGRFIIDGLAIQDYAQVAGGAILVALFSIAAELGFGLLEQRLTPGGRRRSFAPGARRPDVELEQVIKPSTVGT
;
A
#
# COMPACT_ATOMS: atom_id res chain seq x y z
N ALA A 1 33.05 -2.81 -13.32
CA ALA A 1 32.34 -1.66 -12.74
C ALA A 1 31.35 -2.06 -11.64
N ILE A 2 30.44 -3.02 -11.89
CA ILE A 2 29.44 -3.47 -10.89
C ILE A 2 30.09 -4.11 -9.64
N ALA A 3 31.22 -4.83 -9.80
CA ALA A 3 31.93 -5.48 -8.70
C ALA A 3 32.66 -4.51 -7.73
N VAL A 4 33.00 -3.29 -8.17
CA VAL A 4 33.74 -2.31 -7.33
C VAL A 4 32.81 -1.57 -6.37
N ILE A 5 31.55 -1.36 -6.78
CA ILE A 5 30.49 -0.86 -5.87
C ILE A 5 30.25 -1.86 -4.73
N SER A 6 30.41 -3.15 -4.99
CA SER A 6 30.13 -4.23 -4.03
C SER A 6 31.18 -4.41 -2.94
N LEU A 7 32.39 -3.86 -3.11
CA LEU A 7 33.52 -4.13 -2.20
C LEU A 7 33.71 -3.06 -1.11
N ASN A 8 33.13 -1.87 -1.30
CA ASN A 8 33.19 -0.77 -0.31
C ASN A 8 31.85 -0.48 0.38
N PHE A 9 30.77 -1.13 -0.06
CA PHE A 9 29.44 -1.10 0.56
C PHE A 9 29.12 -2.53 0.98
N GLY A 10 29.03 -2.80 2.29
CA GLY A 10 28.86 -4.15 2.86
C GLY A 10 27.91 -5.05 2.04
N ILE A 11 28.37 -6.27 1.77
CA ILE A 11 27.98 -7.22 0.71
C ILE A 11 26.53 -7.77 0.82
N GLY A 12 25.56 -6.97 1.25
CA GLY A 12 24.16 -7.40 1.34
C GLY A 12 23.17 -6.31 1.76
N PHE A 13 23.57 -5.36 2.62
CA PHE A 13 22.61 -4.40 3.18
C PHE A 13 22.04 -3.44 2.12
N TRP A 14 22.90 -2.76 1.36
CA TRP A 14 22.48 -1.70 0.45
C TRP A 14 21.57 -2.17 -0.69
N PRO A 15 21.87 -3.28 -1.40
CA PRO A 15 21.00 -3.79 -2.45
C PRO A 15 19.62 -4.21 -1.93
N ILE A 16 19.56 -4.89 -0.78
CA ILE A 16 18.27 -5.31 -0.18
C ILE A 16 17.49 -4.10 0.29
N TRP A 17 18.15 -3.18 0.99
CA TRP A 17 17.50 -1.98 1.48
C TRP A 17 16.87 -1.19 0.33
N LEU A 18 17.62 -1.01 -0.77
CA LEU A 18 17.10 -0.33 -1.96
C LEU A 18 15.92 -1.08 -2.58
N ALA A 19 16.02 -2.41 -2.71
CA ALA A 19 14.93 -3.23 -3.24
C ALA A 19 13.66 -3.15 -2.37
N LEU A 20 13.80 -3.28 -1.05
CA LEU A 20 12.69 -3.16 -0.11
C LEU A 20 12.10 -1.74 -0.09
N PHE A 21 12.95 -0.72 -0.20
CA PHE A 21 12.51 0.67 -0.28
C PHE A 21 11.68 0.93 -1.54
N VAL A 22 12.17 0.50 -2.70
CA VAL A 22 11.43 0.62 -3.97
C VAL A 22 10.16 -0.21 -3.94
N LEU A 23 10.17 -1.39 -3.31
CA LEU A 23 8.98 -2.23 -3.13
C LEU A 23 7.91 -1.57 -2.25
N ALA A 24 8.32 -0.84 -1.22
CA ALA A 24 7.44 -0.15 -0.28
C ALA A 24 6.80 1.11 -0.86
N MET A 25 7.47 1.75 -1.84
CA MET A 25 7.03 3.02 -2.41
C MET A 25 5.64 2.96 -3.07
N PRO A 26 5.32 2.03 -3.98
CA PRO A 26 4.04 2.00 -4.67
C PRO A 26 2.82 2.06 -3.73
N PRO A 27 2.69 1.18 -2.71
CA PRO A 27 1.56 1.27 -1.79
C PRO A 27 1.52 2.58 -1.00
N MET A 28 2.66 3.13 -0.59
CA MET A 28 2.71 4.43 0.10
C MET A 28 2.19 5.56 -0.79
N PHE A 29 2.65 5.63 -2.05
CA PHE A 29 2.21 6.65 -2.99
C PHE A 29 0.76 6.49 -3.39
N THR A 30 0.35 5.27 -3.78
CA THR A 30 -1.03 5.01 -4.21
C THR A 30 -2.02 5.35 -3.10
N ASN A 31 -1.79 4.91 -1.87
CA ASN A 31 -2.70 5.22 -0.76
C ASN A 31 -2.69 6.71 -0.39
N THR A 32 -1.55 7.39 -0.48
CA THR A 32 -1.48 8.84 -0.24
C THR A 32 -2.24 9.64 -1.30
N VAL A 33 -2.00 9.32 -2.58
CA VAL A 33 -2.65 9.99 -3.71
C VAL A 33 -4.16 9.70 -3.72
N THR A 34 -4.57 8.45 -3.47
CA THR A 34 -5.98 8.09 -3.34
C THR A 34 -6.61 8.72 -2.09
N GLY A 35 -5.87 8.90 -1.01
CA GLY A 35 -6.33 9.57 0.21
C GLY A 35 -6.67 11.04 -0.05
N ILE A 36 -5.76 11.77 -0.70
CA ILE A 36 -5.94 13.18 -1.01
C ILE A 36 -7.03 13.38 -2.07
N HIS A 37 -7.00 12.63 -3.17
CA HIS A 37 -8.04 12.72 -4.22
C HIS A 37 -9.39 12.15 -3.79
N GLY A 38 -9.44 11.35 -2.72
CA GLY A 38 -10.68 10.81 -2.15
C GLY A 38 -11.48 11.83 -1.35
N VAL A 39 -10.91 13.00 -1.04
CA VAL A 39 -11.63 14.08 -0.36
C VAL A 39 -12.70 14.64 -1.30
N ARG A 40 -13.95 14.70 -0.84
CA ARG A 40 -15.06 15.18 -1.66
C ARG A 40 -14.84 16.65 -2.08
N PRO A 41 -15.08 17.01 -3.35
CA PRO A 41 -14.93 18.39 -3.83
C PRO A 41 -15.79 19.41 -3.07
N ASP A 42 -16.97 19.03 -2.60
CA ASP A 42 -17.87 19.89 -1.83
C ASP A 42 -17.30 20.36 -0.49
N VAL A 43 -16.47 19.54 0.18
CA VAL A 43 -15.74 19.92 1.39
C VAL A 43 -14.70 20.99 1.06
N ILE A 44 -14.01 20.86 -0.08
CA ILE A 44 -13.00 21.80 -0.55
C ILE A 44 -13.65 23.13 -0.97
N GLU A 45 -14.78 23.08 -1.67
CA GLU A 45 -15.57 24.26 -2.06
C GLU A 45 -16.12 25.00 -0.84
N SER A 46 -16.59 24.27 0.17
CA SER A 46 -17.05 24.84 1.45
C SER A 46 -15.90 25.55 2.18
N ALA A 47 -14.73 24.92 2.27
CA ALA A 47 -13.54 25.52 2.87
C ALA A 47 -13.10 26.79 2.12
N ARG A 48 -13.18 26.77 0.79
CA ARG A 48 -12.90 27.95 -0.05
C ARG A 48 -13.92 29.06 0.15
N GLY A 49 -15.21 28.72 0.29
CA GLY A 49 -16.29 29.66 0.63
C GLY A 49 -16.11 30.34 1.99
N MET A 50 -15.43 29.69 2.93
CA MET A 50 -15.02 30.26 4.22
C MET A 50 -13.76 31.15 4.13
N GLY A 51 -13.24 31.42 2.92
CA GLY A 51 -12.06 32.27 2.71
C GLY A 51 -10.73 31.59 3.01
N MET A 52 -10.68 30.25 3.12
CA MET A 52 -9.42 29.55 3.34
C MET A 52 -8.51 29.60 2.11
N ARG A 53 -7.22 29.86 2.35
CA ARG A 53 -6.18 29.79 1.31
C ARG A 53 -5.91 28.32 0.93
N PRO A 54 -5.50 28.02 -0.32
CA PRO A 54 -5.24 26.65 -0.78
C PRO A 54 -4.28 25.85 0.13
N ARG A 55 -3.21 26.47 0.64
CA ARG A 55 -2.26 25.80 1.56
C ARG A 55 -2.91 25.45 2.91
N LYS A 56 -3.87 26.26 3.37
CA LYS A 56 -4.62 26.03 4.61
C LYS A 56 -5.65 24.91 4.42
N ILE A 57 -6.32 24.88 3.27
CA ILE A 57 -7.22 23.78 2.88
C ILE A 57 -6.46 22.45 2.84
N LEU A 58 -5.28 22.42 2.21
CA LEU A 58 -4.46 21.21 2.16
C LEU A 58 -4.08 20.71 3.56
N LEU A 59 -3.56 21.59 4.42
CA LEU A 59 -3.03 21.21 5.74
C LEU A 59 -4.12 20.93 6.80
N GLU A 60 -5.21 21.70 6.80
CA GLU A 60 -6.23 21.65 7.85
C GLU A 60 -7.49 20.87 7.45
N VAL A 61 -7.70 20.61 6.17
CA VAL A 61 -8.91 19.92 5.67
C VAL A 61 -8.53 18.63 4.94
N GLU A 62 -7.76 18.72 3.86
CA GLU A 62 -7.46 17.55 3.03
C GLU A 62 -6.55 16.54 3.74
N LEU A 63 -5.44 16.99 4.34
CA LEU A 63 -4.50 16.14 5.06
C LEU A 63 -5.14 15.35 6.21
N PRO A 64 -5.89 15.96 7.15
CA PRO A 64 -6.51 15.20 8.23
C PRO A 64 -7.59 14.23 7.74
N LEU A 65 -8.32 14.55 6.67
CA LEU A 65 -9.27 13.63 6.05
C LEU A 65 -8.58 12.46 5.34
N ALA A 66 -7.48 12.75 4.63
CA ALA A 66 -6.65 11.77 3.94
C ALA A 66 -5.73 10.96 4.87
N ALA A 67 -5.51 11.43 6.10
CA ALA A 67 -4.55 10.84 7.05
C ALA A 67 -4.79 9.36 7.30
N SER A 68 -6.06 8.95 7.40
CA SER A 68 -6.44 7.55 7.56
C SER A 68 -5.91 6.67 6.43
N LEU A 69 -6.05 7.11 5.18
CA LEU A 69 -5.55 6.40 4.01
C LEU A 69 -4.02 6.46 3.92
N ILE A 70 -3.39 7.57 4.30
CA ILE A 70 -1.93 7.67 4.34
C ILE A 70 -1.36 6.66 5.34
N ILE A 71 -1.95 6.55 6.53
CA ILE A 71 -1.56 5.56 7.55
C ILE A 71 -1.78 4.13 7.05
N ALA A 72 -2.90 3.87 6.37
CA ALA A 72 -3.16 2.58 5.73
C ALA A 72 -2.10 2.25 4.66
N GLY A 73 -1.62 3.26 3.92
CA GLY A 73 -0.49 3.13 3.00
C GLY A 73 0.80 2.71 3.68
N VAL A 74 1.18 3.41 4.76
CA VAL A 74 2.37 3.08 5.55
C VAL A 74 2.29 1.66 6.11
N ARG A 75 1.13 1.27 6.66
CA ARG A 75 0.87 -0.09 7.15
C ARG A 75 1.07 -1.13 6.06
N THR A 76 0.43 -0.93 4.90
CA THR A 76 0.51 -1.85 3.76
C THR A 76 1.97 -2.02 3.29
N SER A 77 2.69 -0.91 3.14
CA SER A 77 4.11 -0.92 2.78
C SER A 77 4.97 -1.65 3.81
N ALA A 78 4.75 -1.41 5.11
CA ALA A 78 5.52 -2.05 6.16
C ALA A 78 5.32 -3.57 6.17
N VAL A 79 4.07 -4.04 6.07
CA VAL A 79 3.73 -5.47 6.05
C VAL A 79 4.34 -6.16 4.83
N GLN A 80 4.27 -5.51 3.67
CA GLN A 80 4.88 -6.02 2.44
C GLN A 80 6.41 -6.14 2.57
N VAL A 81 7.07 -5.12 3.14
CA VAL A 81 8.51 -5.17 3.41
C VAL A 81 8.85 -6.29 4.38
N ILE A 82 8.12 -6.44 5.48
CA ILE A 82 8.36 -7.47 6.48
C ILE A 82 8.16 -8.87 5.89
N ALA A 83 7.14 -9.07 5.06
CA ALA A 83 6.89 -10.33 4.38
C ALA A 83 7.98 -10.69 3.35
N THR A 84 8.60 -9.67 2.73
CA THR A 84 9.62 -9.86 1.68
C THR A 84 11.05 -9.89 2.23
N ALA A 85 11.30 -9.28 3.40
CA ALA A 85 12.61 -9.20 4.05
C ALA A 85 13.34 -10.55 4.23
N PRO A 86 12.68 -11.70 4.48
CA PRO A 86 13.35 -13.00 4.57
C PRO A 86 14.16 -13.38 3.34
N LEU A 87 13.76 -12.90 2.14
CA LEU A 87 14.52 -13.13 0.90
C LEU A 87 15.93 -12.54 0.99
N GLY A 88 16.15 -11.53 1.83
CA GLY A 88 17.48 -10.97 2.05
C GLY A 88 18.49 -11.95 2.65
N ALA A 89 18.02 -13.01 3.31
CA ALA A 89 18.90 -14.08 3.80
C ALA A 89 19.64 -14.82 2.66
N LEU A 90 19.10 -14.81 1.44
CA LEU A 90 19.71 -15.44 0.26
C LEU A 90 21.04 -14.77 -0.16
N ILE A 91 21.19 -13.47 0.10
CA ILE A 91 22.39 -12.71 -0.27
C ILE A 91 23.24 -12.35 0.96
N ALA A 92 23.28 -13.25 1.93
CA ALA A 92 24.14 -13.17 3.12
C ALA A 92 23.93 -11.93 4.02
N TRP A 93 22.80 -11.24 3.90
CA TRP A 93 22.48 -10.09 4.77
C TRP A 93 22.07 -10.49 6.20
N GLY A 94 21.67 -11.75 6.39
CA GLY A 94 21.21 -12.28 7.67
C GLY A 94 19.73 -11.97 7.95
N GLY A 95 19.32 -12.04 9.22
CA GLY A 95 17.95 -11.79 9.67
C GLY A 95 17.10 -13.04 9.92
N LEU A 96 15.80 -12.85 10.21
CA LEU A 96 14.86 -13.94 10.54
C LEU A 96 14.73 -14.98 9.40
N GLY A 97 14.94 -14.57 8.14
CA GLY A 97 14.95 -15.48 7.00
C GLY A 97 16.09 -16.49 7.00
N ARG A 98 17.13 -16.30 7.83
CA ARG A 98 18.26 -17.23 7.93
C ARG A 98 17.82 -18.62 8.37
N PHE A 99 16.87 -18.72 9.30
CA PHE A 99 16.33 -20.01 9.75
C PHE A 99 15.65 -20.80 8.61
N ILE A 100 15.04 -20.09 7.65
CA ILE A 100 14.42 -20.69 6.47
C ILE A 100 15.51 -21.20 5.53
N ILE A 101 16.54 -20.39 5.25
CA ILE A 101 17.60 -20.73 4.30
C ILE A 101 18.51 -21.84 4.86
N ASP A 102 18.90 -21.74 6.13
CA ASP A 102 19.77 -22.73 6.78
C ASP A 102 19.04 -24.08 6.88
N GLY A 103 17.75 -24.08 7.25
CA GLY A 103 16.93 -25.31 7.26
C GLY A 103 16.77 -25.93 5.87
N LEU A 104 16.61 -25.10 4.84
CA LEU A 104 16.53 -25.58 3.46
C LEU A 104 17.86 -26.21 3.00
N ALA A 105 19.00 -25.64 3.41
CA ALA A 105 20.32 -26.13 3.05
C ALA A 105 20.60 -27.54 3.60
N ILE A 106 20.08 -27.87 4.79
CA ILE A 106 20.21 -29.20 5.41
C ILE A 106 18.97 -30.10 5.24
N GLN A 107 17.99 -29.66 4.44
CA GLN A 107 16.69 -30.32 4.26
C GLN A 107 15.91 -30.61 5.56
N ASP A 108 16.13 -29.79 6.59
CA ASP A 108 15.37 -29.85 7.83
C ASP A 108 14.10 -29.00 7.71
N TYR A 109 13.02 -29.65 7.29
CA TYR A 109 11.71 -29.00 7.17
C TYR A 109 11.15 -28.50 8.50
N ALA A 110 11.56 -29.06 9.65
CA ALA A 110 11.14 -28.55 10.96
C ALA A 110 11.79 -27.19 11.23
N GLN A 111 13.07 -27.01 10.88
CA GLN A 111 13.76 -25.73 10.96
C GLN A 111 13.17 -24.68 10.00
N VAL A 112 12.87 -25.09 8.76
CA VAL A 112 12.20 -24.22 7.77
C VAL A 112 10.83 -23.76 8.28
N ALA A 113 10.02 -24.68 8.81
CA ALA A 113 8.72 -24.36 9.39
C ALA A 113 8.84 -23.43 10.59
N GLY A 114 9.81 -23.65 11.48
CA GLY A 114 10.09 -22.77 12.60
C GLY A 114 10.42 -21.34 12.16
N GLY A 115 11.30 -21.20 11.16
CA GLY A 115 11.64 -19.90 10.57
C GLY A 115 10.44 -19.20 9.92
N ALA A 116 9.64 -19.94 9.14
CA ALA A 116 8.44 -19.40 8.50
C ALA A 116 7.39 -18.95 9.53
N ILE A 117 7.19 -19.72 10.61
CA ILE A 117 6.28 -19.36 11.70
C ILE A 117 6.76 -18.08 12.41
N LEU A 118 8.07 -17.96 12.70
CA LEU A 118 8.62 -16.76 13.33
C LEU A 118 8.39 -15.50 12.47
N VAL A 119 8.64 -15.60 11.16
CA VAL A 119 8.38 -14.51 10.21
C VAL A 119 6.89 -14.18 10.15
N ALA A 120 6.02 -15.20 10.09
CA ALA A 120 4.57 -15.01 10.04
C ALA A 120 4.05 -14.30 11.30
N LEU A 121 4.51 -14.73 12.49
CA LEU A 121 4.17 -14.09 13.76
C LEU A 121 4.65 -12.65 13.81
N PHE A 122 5.87 -12.37 13.35
CA PHE A 122 6.39 -11.00 13.29
C PHE A 122 5.58 -10.11 12.33
N SER A 123 5.19 -10.64 11.17
CA SER A 123 4.34 -9.94 10.20
C SER A 123 2.95 -9.64 10.78
N ILE A 124 2.32 -10.62 11.45
CA ILE A 124 1.04 -10.43 12.13
C ILE A 124 1.16 -9.42 13.27
N ALA A 125 2.22 -9.48 14.08
CA ALA A 125 2.45 -8.54 15.17
C ALA A 125 2.61 -7.10 14.65
N ALA A 126 3.34 -6.92 13.55
CA ALA A 126 3.46 -5.61 12.90
C ALA A 126 2.11 -5.14 12.35
N GLU A 127 1.37 -6.01 11.66
CA GLU A 127 0.06 -5.71 11.08
C GLU A 127 -0.96 -5.26 12.15
N LEU A 128 -0.97 -5.95 13.29
CA LEU A 128 -1.80 -5.60 14.44
C LEU A 128 -1.30 -4.31 15.11
N GLY A 129 0.01 -4.12 15.26
CA GLY A 129 0.60 -2.91 15.83
C GLY A 129 0.24 -1.66 15.04
N PHE A 130 0.40 -1.70 13.72
CA PHE A 130 -0.01 -0.61 12.82
C PHE A 130 -1.52 -0.42 12.80
N GLY A 131 -2.31 -1.50 12.80
CA GLY A 131 -3.77 -1.40 12.86
C GLY A 131 -4.28 -0.75 14.16
N LEU A 132 -3.65 -1.05 15.30
CA LEU A 132 -3.98 -0.40 16.58
C LEU A 132 -3.57 1.08 16.59
N LEU A 133 -2.43 1.40 15.99
CA LEU A 133 -1.97 2.78 15.84
C LEU A 133 -2.95 3.59 14.96
N GLU A 134 -3.40 3.01 13.85
CA GLU A 134 -4.41 3.62 12.97
C GLU A 134 -5.72 3.89 13.71
N GLN A 135 -6.21 2.91 14.51
CA GLN A 135 -7.43 3.09 15.31
C GLN A 135 -7.33 4.25 16.32
N ARG A 136 -6.14 4.49 16.87
CA ARG A 136 -5.91 5.60 17.82
C ARG A 136 -5.75 6.94 17.13
N LEU A 137 -5.12 6.98 15.95
CA LEU A 137 -4.87 8.21 15.20
C LEU A 137 -6.07 8.64 14.35
N THR A 138 -7.00 7.74 14.05
CA THR A 138 -8.21 8.06 13.28
C THR A 138 -9.45 7.38 13.86
N PRO A 139 -10.16 8.03 14.80
CA PRO A 139 -11.48 7.58 15.23
C PRO A 139 -12.51 7.92 14.13
N GLY A 140 -12.56 7.13 13.05
CA GLY A 140 -13.58 7.33 12.00
C GLY A 140 -13.40 6.64 10.64
N GLY A 141 -12.24 6.04 10.34
CA GLY A 141 -11.92 5.56 8.98
C GLY A 141 -12.56 4.24 8.52
N ARG A 142 -13.42 3.60 9.32
CA ARG A 142 -14.12 2.37 8.91
C ARG A 142 -15.34 2.75 8.09
N ARG A 143 -15.17 2.93 6.77
CA ARG A 143 -16.13 2.59 5.69
C ARG A 143 -15.91 3.50 4.49
N ARG A 144 -15.43 2.92 3.39
CA ARG A 144 -16.20 2.78 2.15
C ARG A 144 -15.36 1.95 1.18
N SER A 145 -15.63 0.64 1.15
CA SER A 145 -15.49 -0.11 -0.09
C SER A 145 -16.26 0.67 -1.14
N PHE A 146 -15.53 1.21 -2.10
CA PHE A 146 -16.05 1.74 -3.34
C PHE A 146 -16.93 0.66 -3.97
N ALA A 147 -18.24 0.80 -3.85
CA ALA A 147 -19.19 0.03 -4.63
C ALA A 147 -19.01 0.49 -6.09
N PRO A 148 -18.54 -0.38 -7.01
CA PRO A 148 -18.42 -0.02 -8.42
C PRO A 148 -19.79 0.42 -8.93
N GLY A 149 -19.81 1.60 -9.58
CA GLY A 149 -21.01 2.23 -10.07
C GLY A 149 -21.86 1.29 -10.92
N ALA A 150 -23.14 1.21 -10.57
CA ALA A 150 -24.19 0.82 -11.48
C ALA A 150 -24.20 1.82 -12.66
N ARG A 151 -23.39 1.56 -13.68
CA ARG A 151 -23.50 2.22 -14.97
C ARG A 151 -24.73 1.62 -15.64
N ARG A 152 -25.80 2.41 -15.73
CA ARG A 152 -27.04 2.06 -16.41
C ARG A 152 -26.75 1.82 -17.90
N PRO A 153 -27.13 0.67 -18.48
CA PRO A 153 -27.17 0.47 -19.92
C PRO A 153 -28.57 0.82 -20.42
N ASP A 154 -28.93 2.11 -20.42
CA ASP A 154 -30.25 2.59 -20.84
C ASP A 154 -30.22 3.52 -22.06
N VAL A 155 -29.06 3.71 -22.70
CA VAL A 155 -28.96 4.55 -23.92
C VAL A 155 -28.94 3.72 -25.22
N GLU A 156 -28.84 2.39 -25.14
CA GLU A 156 -28.72 1.53 -26.34
C GLU A 156 -30.08 1.02 -26.88
N LEU A 157 -31.17 1.14 -26.10
CA LEU A 157 -32.49 0.69 -26.52
C LEU A 157 -33.27 1.75 -27.33
N GLU A 158 -32.85 3.02 -27.29
CA GLU A 158 -33.51 4.10 -28.05
C GLU A 158 -33.07 4.14 -29.53
N GLN A 159 -31.92 3.54 -29.87
CA GLN A 159 -31.45 3.43 -31.27
C GLN A 159 -32.00 2.20 -32.01
N VAL A 160 -32.56 1.21 -31.29
CA VAL A 160 -33.13 0.00 -31.91
C VAL A 160 -34.60 0.20 -32.32
N ILE A 161 -35.32 1.16 -31.71
CA ILE A 161 -36.73 1.44 -31.99
C ILE A 161 -36.87 2.72 -32.84
N LYS A 162 -36.15 2.81 -33.95
CA LYS A 162 -36.50 3.75 -35.02
C LYS A 162 -36.46 3.02 -36.36
N PRO A 163 -37.59 2.49 -36.86
CA PRO A 163 -37.64 1.96 -38.21
C PRO A 163 -37.37 3.11 -39.19
N SER A 164 -36.34 2.91 -40.01
CA SER A 164 -35.98 3.74 -41.15
C SER A 164 -37.17 3.81 -42.12
N THR A 165 -37.82 4.96 -42.16
CA THR A 165 -38.65 5.37 -43.29
C THR A 165 -37.74 5.53 -44.50
N VAL A 166 -37.64 4.51 -45.36
CA VAL A 166 -37.07 4.64 -46.70
C VAL A 166 -37.79 3.70 -47.66
N GLY A 167 -38.48 4.29 -48.65
CA GLY A 167 -38.52 3.75 -50.00
C GLY A 167 -39.82 3.10 -50.47
N THR A 168 -40.81 3.92 -50.83
CA THR A 168 -41.55 3.82 -52.10
C THR A 168 -41.91 5.22 -52.56
#